data_AF-A0A238XQT9-F1
#
_entry.id   AF-A0A238XQT9-F1
#
_cell.length_a   1.000
_cell.length_b   1.000
_cell.length_c   1.000
_cell.angle_alpha   90.00
_cell.angle_beta   90.00
_cell.angle_gamma   90.00
#
_symmetry.space_group_name_H-M   'P 1'
#
loop_
_entity.id
_entity.type
_entity.pdbx_description
1 polymer ?
#
loop_
_entity_poly.entity_id
_entity_poly.type
_entity_poly.pdbx_seq_one_letter_code
_entity_poly.pdbx_strand_id
1 'polypeptide(L)'
;MKEFLISPVSTQTFPIVVSALSLLPEKVILLSTSQMKKFESFIKNVLTYKGIDVEVRYINPYSRESILKAVEDINSTKLLLNCGTKYTSFILFDRFGKDALLYYTPDGKIINFEGKTVLKVKPDIVDVELHSAMYGFKIEEEISEINTIFYRKKMTNYIGINFKKLSTFMKKAFETGYFTKDTPHEFISLALKHNIIKRSGKTFPVIDRNYIGGKWFEEFLFLKLTEKDFFDIHIGVKLSWYNSSITNEIDVIAVKNNRLYLFSCKTGKINNLTFKHIYELHELTKRVGGDFGKGYLCVASPSIYDKPPELEKFPNAPRQPYNPNLPEWKDYFKTPEGKRYRNIHRNSSSFTFLKRRANLLDITVLTIEEIIGNQI
;
A
#
# COMPACT_ATOMS: atom_id res chain seq x y z
N MET A 1 30.45 16.97 -22.01
CA MET A 1 31.27 16.02 -21.22
C MET A 1 30.42 14.83 -20.90
N LYS A 2 31.00 13.62 -20.93
CA LYS A 2 30.35 12.39 -20.52
C LYS A 2 30.07 12.48 -19.01
N GLU A 3 28.81 12.49 -18.61
CA GLU A 3 28.44 12.63 -17.18
C GLU A 3 28.10 11.24 -16.63
N PHE A 4 28.95 10.73 -15.74
CA PHE A 4 28.73 9.48 -15.03
C PHE A 4 27.93 9.73 -13.76
N LEU A 5 27.13 8.73 -13.36
CA LEU A 5 26.46 8.70 -12.06
C LEU A 5 27.05 7.58 -11.22
N ILE A 6 27.68 7.92 -10.10
CA ILE A 6 28.21 6.93 -9.15
C ILE A 6 27.27 6.84 -7.96
N SER A 7 26.92 5.62 -7.57
CA SER A 7 26.17 5.37 -6.35
C SER A 7 26.69 4.12 -5.65
N PRO A 8 26.91 4.17 -4.32
CA PRO A 8 26.99 2.96 -3.52
C PRO A 8 25.67 2.17 -3.56
N VAL A 9 25.74 0.85 -3.43
CA VAL A 9 24.57 -0.04 -3.39
C VAL A 9 24.18 -0.35 -1.95
N SER A 10 22.88 -0.39 -1.67
CA SER A 10 22.28 -0.90 -0.44
C SER A 10 21.03 -1.74 -0.76
N THR A 11 20.26 -2.09 0.27
CA THR A 11 18.94 -2.73 0.08
C THR A 11 17.90 -1.80 -0.55
N GLN A 12 18.17 -0.50 -0.61
CA GLN A 12 17.30 0.49 -1.28
C GLN A 12 17.77 0.70 -2.72
N THR A 13 17.01 0.20 -3.67
CA THR A 13 17.30 0.31 -5.11
C THR A 13 16.62 1.52 -5.74
N PHE A 14 15.48 1.93 -5.18
CA PHE A 14 14.61 2.98 -5.70
C PHE A 14 15.32 4.31 -6.02
N PRO A 15 16.11 4.93 -5.11
CA PRO A 15 16.75 6.20 -5.39
C PRO A 15 17.67 6.15 -6.61
N ILE A 16 18.41 5.04 -6.78
CA ILE A 16 19.38 4.84 -7.84
C ILE A 16 18.66 4.72 -9.19
N VAL A 17 17.66 3.84 -9.25
CA VAL A 17 16.91 3.58 -10.47
C VAL A 17 16.19 4.85 -10.94
N VAL A 18 15.41 5.47 -10.05
CA VAL A 18 14.62 6.66 -10.39
C VAL A 18 15.50 7.84 -10.79
N SER A 19 16.61 8.06 -10.08
CA SER A 19 17.53 9.16 -10.42
C SER A 19 18.23 8.91 -11.75
N ALA A 20 18.68 7.69 -12.03
CA ALA A 20 19.31 7.35 -13.31
C ALA A 20 18.34 7.51 -14.49
N LEU A 21 17.09 7.04 -14.35
CA LEU A 21 16.05 7.22 -15.39
C LEU A 21 15.66 8.69 -15.61
N SER A 22 15.87 9.53 -14.61
CA SER A 22 15.56 10.96 -14.69
C SER A 22 16.71 11.81 -15.24
N LEU A 23 17.94 11.49 -14.83
CA LEU A 23 19.15 12.21 -15.23
C LEU A 23 19.70 11.73 -16.57
N LEU A 24 19.40 10.49 -16.97
CA LEU A 24 19.90 9.84 -18.18
C LEU A 24 21.43 9.97 -18.33
N PRO A 25 22.22 9.53 -17.32
CA PRO A 25 23.66 9.58 -17.42
C PRO A 25 24.15 8.64 -18.52
N GLU A 26 25.36 8.88 -19.05
CA GLU A 26 25.93 7.98 -20.05
C GLU A 26 26.21 6.59 -19.47
N LYS A 27 26.63 6.55 -18.21
CA LYS A 27 26.94 5.32 -17.48
C LYS A 27 26.62 5.51 -16.00
N VAL A 28 26.10 4.45 -15.38
CA VAL A 28 25.96 4.33 -13.93
C VAL A 28 27.05 3.40 -13.40
N ILE A 29 27.80 3.85 -12.40
CA ILE A 29 28.82 3.04 -11.72
C ILE A 29 28.32 2.70 -10.32
N LEU A 30 28.03 1.42 -10.10
CA LEU A 30 27.56 0.89 -8.83
C LEU A 30 28.75 0.46 -7.97
N LEU A 31 28.92 1.09 -6.81
CA LEU A 31 29.91 0.65 -5.82
C LEU A 31 29.26 -0.36 -4.89
N SER A 32 29.55 -1.64 -5.12
CA SER A 32 28.87 -2.76 -4.47
C SER A 32 29.78 -3.53 -3.51
N THR A 33 29.17 -4.37 -2.70
CA THR A 33 29.86 -5.30 -1.78
C THR A 33 29.34 -6.71 -2.03
N SER A 34 30.06 -7.72 -1.56
CA SER A 34 29.62 -9.12 -1.69
C SER A 34 28.22 -9.37 -1.12
N GLN A 35 27.86 -8.67 -0.04
CA GLN A 35 26.56 -8.78 0.61
C GLN A 35 25.43 -8.14 -0.23
N MET A 36 25.74 -7.13 -1.05
CA MET A 36 24.76 -6.38 -1.82
C MET A 36 24.57 -6.89 -3.27
N LYS A 37 25.25 -7.98 -3.64
CA LYS A 37 25.23 -8.57 -4.99
C LYS A 37 23.82 -8.80 -5.55
N LYS A 38 22.86 -9.18 -4.68
CA LYS A 38 21.46 -9.36 -5.06
C LYS A 38 20.83 -8.06 -5.59
N PHE A 39 20.95 -6.97 -4.84
CA PHE A 39 20.36 -5.68 -5.18
C PHE A 39 21.10 -4.99 -6.33
N GLU A 40 22.43 -5.15 -6.38
CA GLU A 40 23.25 -4.75 -7.53
C GLU A 40 22.71 -5.37 -8.84
N SER A 41 22.44 -6.69 -8.84
CA SER A 41 21.90 -7.38 -10.01
C SER A 41 20.53 -6.80 -10.42
N PHE A 42 19.66 -6.50 -9.46
CA PHE A 42 18.35 -5.90 -9.75
C PHE A 42 18.47 -4.51 -10.39
N ILE A 43 19.29 -3.64 -9.80
CA ILE A 43 19.53 -2.30 -10.34
C ILE A 43 20.13 -2.40 -11.75
N LYS A 44 21.17 -3.25 -11.93
CA LYS A 44 21.84 -3.45 -13.20
C LYS A 44 20.87 -3.90 -14.28
N ASN A 45 20.10 -4.96 -14.01
CA ASN A 45 19.17 -5.51 -14.98
C ASN A 45 18.12 -4.48 -15.41
N VAL A 46 17.55 -3.74 -14.46
CA VAL A 46 16.56 -2.70 -14.73
C VAL A 46 17.13 -1.57 -15.58
N LEU A 47 18.29 -1.04 -15.21
CA LEU A 47 18.89 0.09 -15.92
C LEU A 47 19.39 -0.29 -17.30
N THR A 48 20.03 -1.46 -17.45
CA THR A 48 20.46 -1.97 -18.76
C THR A 48 19.26 -2.26 -19.67
N TYR A 49 18.17 -2.81 -19.14
CA TYR A 49 16.93 -2.98 -19.90
C TYR A 49 16.36 -1.65 -20.41
N LYS A 50 16.53 -0.57 -19.63
CA LYS A 50 16.16 0.80 -20.02
C LYS A 50 17.25 1.52 -20.86
N GLY A 51 18.28 0.80 -21.31
CA GLY A 51 19.31 1.31 -22.22
C GLY A 51 20.41 2.15 -21.55
N ILE A 52 20.54 2.10 -20.23
CA ILE A 52 21.59 2.79 -19.48
C ILE A 52 22.74 1.81 -19.24
N ASP A 53 23.97 2.21 -19.61
CA ASP A 53 25.16 1.39 -19.34
C ASP A 53 25.44 1.33 -17.83
N VAL A 54 25.75 0.14 -17.33
CA VAL A 54 25.98 -0.09 -15.90
C VAL A 54 27.25 -0.88 -15.67
N GLU A 55 28.16 -0.25 -14.95
CA GLU A 55 29.39 -0.85 -14.47
C GLU A 55 29.28 -1.11 -12.97
N VAL A 56 29.78 -2.26 -12.52
CA VAL A 56 29.83 -2.60 -11.10
C VAL A 56 31.29 -2.65 -10.67
N ARG A 57 31.61 -1.96 -9.57
CA ARG A 57 32.90 -2.04 -8.92
C ARG A 57 32.74 -2.48 -7.48
N TYR A 58 33.47 -3.53 -7.09
CA TYR A 58 33.41 -4.05 -5.73
C TYR A 58 34.35 -3.29 -4.81
N ILE A 59 33.84 -2.92 -3.63
CA ILE A 59 34.56 -2.21 -2.59
C ILE A 59 34.47 -2.93 -1.25
N ASN A 60 35.47 -2.73 -0.40
CA ASN A 60 35.29 -2.88 1.04
C ASN A 60 34.72 -1.55 1.59
N PRO A 61 33.47 -1.52 2.08
CA PRO A 61 32.76 -0.28 2.40
C PRO A 61 33.38 0.50 3.56
N TYR A 62 34.30 -0.10 4.32
CA TYR A 62 35.01 0.51 5.44
C TYR A 62 36.52 0.67 5.19
N SER A 63 36.97 0.55 3.93
CA SER A 63 38.36 0.79 3.54
C SER A 63 38.43 1.98 2.58
N ARG A 64 39.05 3.07 3.04
CA ARG A 64 39.29 4.26 2.22
C ARG A 64 40.07 3.93 0.95
N GLU A 65 41.12 3.13 1.05
CA GLU A 65 41.94 2.72 -0.11
C GLU A 65 41.10 1.97 -1.15
N SER A 66 40.30 1.00 -0.71
CA SER A 66 39.42 0.23 -1.61
C SER A 66 38.40 1.13 -2.32
N ILE A 67 37.81 2.09 -1.60
CA ILE A 67 36.82 3.02 -2.16
C ILE A 67 37.48 3.94 -3.19
N LEU A 68 38.63 4.55 -2.84
CA LEU A 68 39.34 5.48 -3.73
C LEU A 68 39.87 4.78 -4.98
N LYS A 69 40.43 3.58 -4.84
CA LYS A 69 40.89 2.76 -5.96
C LYS A 69 39.75 2.45 -6.93
N ALA A 70 38.54 2.18 -6.42
CA ALA A 70 37.38 1.90 -7.25
C ALA A 70 36.86 3.13 -8.03
N VAL A 71 37.40 4.33 -7.83
CA VAL A 71 37.00 5.55 -8.54
C VAL A 71 38.20 6.37 -9.03
N GLU A 72 39.39 5.76 -9.07
CA GLU A 72 40.67 6.47 -9.32
C GLU A 72 40.78 7.06 -10.73
N ASP A 73 40.21 6.36 -11.71
CA ASP A 73 40.13 6.71 -13.14
C ASP A 73 39.05 7.75 -13.44
N ILE A 74 38.29 8.19 -12.44
CA ILE A 74 37.15 9.11 -12.60
C ILE A 74 37.55 10.52 -12.18
N ASN A 75 37.51 11.46 -13.13
CA ASN A 75 37.87 12.86 -12.90
C ASN A 75 36.66 13.79 -12.68
N SER A 76 35.51 13.52 -13.30
CA SER A 76 34.29 14.32 -13.17
C SER A 76 33.07 13.41 -13.18
N THR A 77 32.11 13.64 -12.27
CA THR A 77 30.97 12.75 -12.04
C THR A 77 29.90 13.42 -11.19
N LYS A 78 28.72 12.78 -11.12
CA LYS A 78 27.72 13.02 -10.08
C LYS A 78 27.67 11.85 -9.11
N LEU A 79 27.54 12.16 -7.82
CA LEU A 79 27.48 11.21 -6.73
C LEU A 79 26.06 11.17 -6.17
N LEU A 80 25.36 10.06 -6.32
CA LEU A 80 24.08 9.83 -5.65
C LEU A 80 24.33 9.12 -4.33
N LEU A 81 24.21 9.84 -3.21
CA LEU A 81 24.61 9.34 -1.89
C LEU A 81 23.42 9.02 -0.97
N ASN A 82 22.30 8.58 -1.56
CA ASN A 82 21.16 8.03 -0.83
C ASN A 82 21.45 6.66 -0.21
N CYS A 83 22.39 5.93 -0.78
CA CYS A 83 22.65 4.52 -0.49
C CYS A 83 24.10 4.28 -0.04
N GLY A 84 24.35 3.09 0.48
CA GLY A 84 25.63 2.68 1.06
C GLY A 84 25.84 3.16 2.49
N THR A 85 27.06 2.97 2.99
CA THR A 85 27.40 3.41 4.35
C THR A 85 27.71 4.90 4.37
N LYS A 86 27.49 5.54 5.53
CA LYS A 86 27.91 6.94 5.75
C LYS A 86 29.41 7.12 5.57
N TYR A 87 30.21 6.12 5.94
CA TYR A 87 31.66 6.14 5.75
C TYR A 87 32.02 6.19 4.27
N THR A 88 31.44 5.31 3.44
CA THR A 88 31.64 5.33 1.98
C THR A 88 31.24 6.69 1.38
N SER A 89 30.08 7.21 1.78
CA SER A 89 29.60 8.52 1.32
C SER A 89 30.57 9.65 1.67
N PHE A 90 31.14 9.63 2.89
CA PHE A 90 32.13 10.60 3.33
C PHE A 90 33.43 10.54 2.52
N ILE A 91 33.95 9.35 2.22
CA ILE A 91 35.16 9.20 1.40
C ILE A 91 34.93 9.71 -0.03
N LEU A 92 33.77 9.43 -0.63
CA LEU A 92 33.43 9.95 -1.95
C LEU A 92 33.26 11.46 -1.96
N PHE A 93 32.64 12.02 -0.91
CA PHE A 93 32.54 13.47 -0.72
C PHE A 93 33.92 14.12 -0.64
N ASP A 94 34.83 13.56 0.15
CA ASP A 94 36.19 14.06 0.31
C ASP A 94 36.99 14.03 -1.02
N ARG A 95 36.73 13.04 -1.88
CA ARG A 95 37.40 12.91 -3.19
C ARG A 95 36.87 13.85 -4.27
N PHE A 96 35.55 14.06 -4.33
CA PHE A 96 34.89 14.75 -5.45
C PHE A 96 34.32 16.13 -5.10
N GLY A 97 34.21 16.45 -3.81
CA GLY A 97 33.68 17.72 -3.32
C GLY A 97 32.16 17.85 -3.44
N LYS A 98 31.63 18.91 -2.80
CA LYS A 98 30.19 19.15 -2.65
C LYS A 98 29.42 19.30 -3.98
N ASP A 99 30.06 19.77 -5.04
CA ASP A 99 29.40 20.09 -6.32
C ASP A 99 29.04 18.84 -7.13
N ALA A 100 29.63 17.70 -6.78
CA ALA A 100 29.30 16.40 -7.35
C ALA A 100 28.06 15.76 -6.68
N LEU A 101 27.68 16.19 -5.47
CA LEU A 101 26.70 15.46 -4.66
C LEU A 101 25.26 15.72 -5.08
N LEU A 102 24.50 14.62 -5.17
CA LEU A 102 23.07 14.57 -5.40
C LEU A 102 22.38 13.68 -4.37
N TYR A 103 21.14 14.04 -4.04
CA TYR A 103 20.25 13.26 -3.20
C TYR A 103 18.84 13.22 -3.81
N TYR A 104 18.28 12.03 -3.92
CA TYR A 104 16.85 11.84 -4.14
C TYR A 104 16.08 12.08 -2.84
N THR A 105 14.99 12.82 -2.93
CA THR A 105 14.10 13.13 -1.80
C THR A 105 12.77 12.41 -1.98
N PRO A 106 12.07 12.05 -0.89
CA PRO A 106 10.79 11.38 -1.01
C PRO A 106 9.82 12.13 -1.92
N ASP A 107 9.73 13.46 -1.85
CA ASP A 107 8.82 14.28 -2.66
C ASP A 107 9.15 14.37 -4.16
N GLY A 108 10.04 13.49 -4.66
CA GLY A 108 10.30 13.34 -6.08
C GLY A 108 11.24 14.40 -6.63
N LYS A 109 12.18 14.88 -5.82
CA LYS A 109 13.22 15.83 -6.26
C LYS A 109 14.59 15.23 -6.13
N ILE A 110 15.47 15.59 -7.05
CA ILE A 110 16.91 15.43 -6.92
C ILE A 110 17.47 16.79 -6.50
N ILE A 111 18.13 16.83 -5.35
CA ILE A 111 18.72 18.04 -4.77
C ILE A 111 20.25 17.92 -4.75
N ASN A 112 20.94 19.05 -4.76
CA ASN A 112 22.38 19.10 -4.51
C ASN A 112 22.67 19.12 -2.99
N PHE A 113 23.96 19.17 -2.62
CA PHE A 113 24.39 19.26 -1.23
C PHE A 113 23.84 20.46 -0.45
N GLU A 114 23.58 21.58 -1.14
CA GLU A 114 23.03 22.81 -0.54
C GLU A 114 21.50 22.77 -0.40
N GLY A 115 20.87 21.66 -0.76
CA GLY A 115 19.42 21.48 -0.72
C GLY A 115 18.67 22.13 -1.89
N LYS A 116 19.39 22.70 -2.86
CA LYS A 116 18.80 23.28 -4.06
C LYS A 116 18.32 22.16 -4.98
N THR A 117 17.08 22.28 -5.47
CA THR A 117 16.55 21.34 -6.47
C THR A 117 17.35 21.45 -7.76
N VAL A 118 17.93 20.33 -8.17
CA VAL A 118 18.60 20.15 -9.47
C VAL A 118 17.58 19.72 -10.51
N LEU A 119 16.73 18.76 -10.14
CA LEU A 119 15.71 18.21 -11.03
C LEU A 119 14.47 17.82 -10.22
N LYS A 120 13.28 18.09 -10.78
CA LYS A 120 12.04 17.46 -10.32
C LYS A 120 11.80 16.22 -11.18
N VAL A 121 11.73 15.06 -10.54
CA VAL A 121 11.49 13.79 -11.23
C VAL A 121 10.09 13.82 -11.83
N LYS A 122 9.98 13.41 -13.10
CA LYS A 122 8.68 13.25 -13.75
C LYS A 122 7.88 12.19 -12.99
N PRO A 123 6.60 12.42 -12.69
CA PRO A 123 5.78 11.38 -12.10
C PRO A 123 5.71 10.20 -13.08
N ASP A 124 5.54 9.01 -12.52
CA ASP A 124 5.07 7.83 -13.25
C ASP A 124 6.00 7.35 -14.38
N ILE A 125 7.31 7.47 -14.15
CA ILE A 125 8.38 6.80 -14.93
C ILE A 125 8.69 5.38 -14.42
N VAL A 126 8.08 4.98 -13.31
CA VAL A 126 8.13 3.64 -12.73
C VAL A 126 6.72 3.08 -12.71
N ASP A 127 6.50 1.94 -13.36
CA ASP A 127 5.29 1.12 -13.27
C ASP A 127 5.51 -0.03 -12.24
N VAL A 128 4.47 -0.84 -12.00
CA VAL A 128 4.56 -1.96 -11.05
C VAL A 128 5.57 -3.00 -11.49
N GLU A 129 5.67 -3.30 -12.79
CA GLU A 129 6.62 -4.29 -13.32
C GLU A 129 8.07 -3.87 -13.07
N LEU A 130 8.42 -2.62 -13.40
CA LEU A 130 9.74 -2.04 -13.16
C LEU A 130 10.05 -1.98 -11.66
N HIS A 131 9.05 -1.64 -10.84
CA HIS A 131 9.18 -1.68 -9.38
C HIS A 131 9.47 -3.09 -8.87
N SER A 132 8.75 -4.08 -9.41
CA SER A 132 8.94 -5.49 -9.08
C SER A 132 10.36 -5.97 -9.40
N ALA A 133 10.86 -5.59 -10.58
CA ALA A 133 12.20 -5.92 -11.03
C ALA A 133 13.30 -5.32 -10.15
N MET A 134 13.15 -4.07 -9.69
CA MET A 134 14.17 -3.43 -8.83
C MET A 134 14.16 -3.93 -7.38
N TYR A 135 13.10 -4.58 -6.91
CA TYR A 135 13.03 -5.17 -5.56
C TYR A 135 13.06 -6.71 -5.55
N GLY A 136 13.06 -7.35 -6.72
CA GLY A 136 13.30 -8.78 -6.85
C GLY A 136 12.08 -9.66 -6.61
N PHE A 137 10.90 -9.19 -7.02
CA PHE A 137 9.67 -9.97 -7.00
C PHE A 137 9.01 -9.98 -8.38
N LYS A 138 8.02 -10.85 -8.56
CA LYS A 138 7.16 -10.87 -9.74
C LYS A 138 5.71 -11.09 -9.35
N ILE A 139 4.82 -10.58 -10.20
CA ILE A 139 3.39 -10.92 -10.17
C ILE A 139 3.23 -12.28 -10.88
N GLU A 140 2.66 -13.24 -10.17
CA GLU A 140 2.35 -14.57 -10.70
C GLU A 140 0.92 -14.63 -11.24
N GLU A 141 -0.01 -13.97 -10.54
CA GLU A 141 -1.43 -13.94 -10.88
C GLU A 141 -2.03 -12.59 -10.53
N GLU A 142 -3.02 -12.19 -11.31
CA GLU A 142 -3.86 -11.02 -11.07
C GLU A 142 -5.20 -11.17 -11.78
N ILE A 143 -6.17 -10.33 -11.44
CA ILE A 143 -7.45 -10.30 -12.15
C ILE A 143 -7.24 -9.57 -13.49
N SER A 144 -7.30 -10.33 -14.59
CA SER A 144 -7.19 -9.80 -15.95
C SER A 144 -8.52 -9.30 -16.53
N GLU A 145 -9.66 -9.73 -15.98
CA GLU A 145 -11.01 -9.35 -16.44
C GLU A 145 -11.46 -7.96 -15.94
N ILE A 146 -10.62 -6.94 -16.15
CA ILE A 146 -10.87 -5.56 -15.70
C ILE A 146 -12.18 -5.00 -16.26
N ASN A 147 -12.57 -5.41 -17.48
CA ASN A 147 -13.85 -5.03 -18.08
C ASN A 147 -15.07 -5.49 -17.25
N THR A 148 -14.98 -6.64 -16.56
CA THR A 148 -16.04 -7.11 -15.66
C THR A 148 -16.19 -6.18 -14.46
N ILE A 149 -15.08 -5.67 -13.93
CA ILE A 149 -15.08 -4.70 -12.81
C ILE A 149 -15.74 -3.39 -13.26
N PHE A 150 -15.36 -2.85 -14.43
CA PHE A 150 -15.99 -1.65 -14.97
C PHE A 150 -17.47 -1.85 -15.30
N TYR A 151 -17.84 -3.02 -15.84
CA TYR A 151 -19.23 -3.38 -16.05
C TYR A 151 -20.02 -3.34 -14.72
N ARG A 152 -19.43 -3.83 -13.63
CA ARG A 152 -20.02 -3.83 -12.28
C ARG A 152 -19.93 -2.50 -11.55
N LYS A 153 -19.27 -1.47 -12.09
CA LYS A 153 -19.01 -0.17 -11.43
C LYS A 153 -20.21 0.41 -10.70
N LYS A 154 -21.39 0.44 -11.32
CA LYS A 154 -22.62 0.98 -10.70
C LYS A 154 -23.04 0.17 -9.47
N MET A 155 -23.01 -1.16 -9.55
CA MET A 155 -23.31 -2.04 -8.43
C MET A 155 -22.27 -1.88 -7.31
N THR A 156 -20.99 -1.93 -7.66
CA THR A 156 -19.89 -1.81 -6.70
C THR A 156 -19.95 -0.49 -5.93
N ASN A 157 -20.19 0.63 -6.63
CA ASN A 157 -20.40 1.93 -6.01
C ASN A 157 -21.66 1.97 -5.12
N TYR A 158 -22.76 1.36 -5.58
CA TYR A 158 -23.99 1.27 -4.80
C TYR A 158 -23.76 0.55 -3.47
N ILE A 159 -23.05 -0.59 -3.49
CA ILE A 159 -22.68 -1.32 -2.27
C ILE A 159 -21.83 -0.44 -1.38
N GLY A 160 -20.76 0.18 -1.91
CA GLY A 160 -19.85 0.97 -1.10
C GLY A 160 -20.54 2.10 -0.34
N ILE A 161 -21.40 2.87 -1.03
CA ILE A 161 -22.17 3.97 -0.45
C ILE A 161 -23.18 3.47 0.60
N ASN A 162 -23.80 2.30 0.37
CA ASN A 162 -24.88 1.78 1.21
C ASN A 162 -24.44 0.63 2.14
N PHE A 163 -23.14 0.41 2.31
CA PHE A 163 -22.62 -0.82 2.93
C PHE A 163 -23.16 -1.03 4.34
N LYS A 164 -23.25 0.02 5.16
CA LYS A 164 -23.83 -0.02 6.52
C LYS A 164 -25.26 -0.59 6.55
N LYS A 165 -26.08 -0.28 5.53
CA LYS A 165 -27.45 -0.77 5.42
C LYS A 165 -27.51 -2.19 4.83
N LEU A 166 -26.59 -2.49 3.91
CA LEU A 166 -26.57 -3.75 3.16
C LEU A 166 -25.85 -4.89 3.89
N SER A 167 -24.94 -4.59 4.82
CA SER A 167 -24.01 -5.57 5.41
C SER A 167 -24.72 -6.78 6.02
N THR A 168 -25.87 -6.58 6.66
CA THR A 168 -26.65 -7.67 7.26
C THR A 168 -27.23 -8.60 6.19
N PHE A 169 -27.76 -8.03 5.10
CA PHE A 169 -28.28 -8.79 3.98
C PHE A 169 -27.18 -9.55 3.25
N MET A 170 -26.06 -8.88 2.97
CA MET A 170 -24.90 -9.48 2.29
C MET A 170 -24.31 -10.62 3.12
N LYS A 171 -24.14 -10.42 4.43
CA LYS A 171 -23.66 -11.48 5.33
C LYS A 171 -24.60 -12.68 5.32
N LYS A 172 -25.91 -12.46 5.49
CA LYS A 172 -26.91 -13.54 5.45
C LYS A 172 -26.89 -14.27 4.11
N ALA A 173 -26.81 -13.55 2.99
CA ALA A 173 -26.76 -14.15 1.66
C ALA A 173 -25.47 -14.93 1.41
N PHE A 174 -24.34 -14.46 1.94
CA PHE A 174 -23.07 -15.20 1.88
C PHE A 174 -23.14 -16.54 2.64
N GLU A 175 -23.81 -16.55 3.79
CA GLU A 175 -24.01 -17.75 4.63
C GLU A 175 -25.05 -18.72 4.01
N THR A 176 -26.17 -18.19 3.54
CA THR A 176 -27.33 -18.99 3.08
C THR A 176 -27.36 -19.28 1.58
N GLY A 177 -26.58 -18.55 0.78
CA GLY A 177 -26.52 -18.69 -0.68
C GLY A 177 -27.63 -17.96 -1.45
N TYR A 178 -28.49 -17.17 -0.80
CA TYR A 178 -29.54 -16.43 -1.48
C TYR A 178 -29.95 -15.15 -0.75
N PHE A 179 -30.50 -14.19 -1.49
CA PHE A 179 -31.22 -13.04 -0.95
C PHE A 179 -32.74 -13.30 -0.92
N THR A 180 -33.45 -12.61 -0.01
CA THR A 180 -34.92 -12.62 0.06
C THR A 180 -35.50 -11.32 -0.50
N LYS A 181 -36.83 -11.30 -0.71
CA LYS A 181 -37.59 -10.11 -1.15
C LYS A 181 -37.48 -8.88 -0.23
N ASP A 182 -37.02 -9.07 1.00
CA ASP A 182 -36.86 -7.97 1.98
C ASP A 182 -35.55 -7.19 1.75
N THR A 183 -34.67 -7.71 0.87
CA THR A 183 -33.46 -7.01 0.44
C THR A 183 -33.84 -5.77 -0.37
N PRO A 184 -33.16 -4.62 -0.19
CA PRO A 184 -33.49 -3.39 -0.93
C PRO A 184 -33.66 -3.62 -2.43
N HIS A 185 -34.78 -3.16 -2.99
CA HIS A 185 -35.15 -3.42 -4.39
C HIS A 185 -34.08 -2.94 -5.38
N GLU A 186 -33.48 -1.78 -5.13
CA GLU A 186 -32.41 -1.23 -5.97
C GLU A 186 -31.16 -2.12 -5.97
N PHE A 187 -30.76 -2.67 -4.81
CA PHE A 187 -29.68 -3.66 -4.73
C PHE A 187 -29.99 -4.89 -5.59
N ILE A 188 -31.19 -5.46 -5.46
CA ILE A 188 -31.62 -6.65 -6.21
C ILE A 188 -31.62 -6.37 -7.71
N SER A 189 -32.16 -5.22 -8.13
CA SER A 189 -32.20 -4.82 -9.54
C SER A 189 -30.80 -4.71 -10.14
N LEU A 190 -29.86 -4.05 -9.45
CA LEU A 190 -28.48 -3.94 -9.90
C LEU A 190 -27.77 -5.30 -9.89
N ALA A 191 -27.93 -6.09 -8.84
CA ALA A 191 -27.31 -7.42 -8.72
C ALA A 191 -27.77 -8.39 -9.82
N LEU A 192 -29.06 -8.35 -10.20
CA LEU A 192 -29.59 -9.13 -11.34
C LEU A 192 -28.97 -8.64 -12.65
N LYS A 193 -28.96 -7.31 -12.88
CA LYS A 193 -28.37 -6.72 -14.10
C LYS A 193 -26.92 -7.11 -14.29
N HIS A 194 -26.16 -7.18 -13.19
CA HIS A 194 -24.73 -7.46 -13.20
C HIS A 194 -24.37 -8.94 -12.97
N ASN A 195 -25.35 -9.85 -13.09
CA ASN A 195 -25.17 -11.30 -12.98
C ASN A 195 -24.51 -11.76 -11.65
N ILE A 196 -24.75 -11.03 -10.56
CA ILE A 196 -24.29 -11.40 -9.22
C ILE A 196 -25.27 -12.36 -8.56
N ILE A 197 -26.55 -12.23 -8.88
CA ILE A 197 -27.64 -13.08 -8.42
C ILE A 197 -28.53 -13.48 -9.61
N LYS A 198 -29.29 -14.56 -9.47
CA LYS A 198 -30.39 -14.94 -10.39
C LYS A 198 -31.73 -14.88 -9.69
N ARG A 199 -32.82 -14.76 -10.45
CA ARG A 199 -34.17 -14.86 -9.90
C ARG A 199 -34.62 -16.33 -9.83
N SER A 200 -35.14 -16.75 -8.68
CA SER A 200 -35.76 -18.08 -8.51
C SER A 200 -37.00 -17.97 -7.61
N GLY A 201 -38.17 -17.80 -8.23
CA GLY A 201 -39.42 -17.58 -7.50
C GLY A 201 -39.36 -16.37 -6.58
N LYS A 202 -39.40 -16.61 -5.26
CA LYS A 202 -39.37 -15.59 -4.19
C LYS A 202 -37.96 -15.33 -3.62
N THR A 203 -36.95 -16.07 -4.07
CA THR A 203 -35.56 -15.91 -3.63
C THR A 203 -34.67 -15.50 -4.79
N PHE A 204 -33.49 -15.00 -4.45
CA PHE A 204 -32.47 -14.63 -5.42
C PHE A 204 -31.16 -15.35 -5.10
N PRO A 205 -30.94 -16.57 -5.64
CA PRO A 205 -29.70 -17.30 -5.43
C PRO A 205 -28.48 -16.50 -5.89
N VAL A 206 -27.42 -16.54 -5.07
CA VAL A 206 -26.14 -15.90 -5.36
C VAL A 206 -25.38 -16.70 -6.40
N ILE A 207 -24.96 -16.04 -7.48
CA ILE A 207 -24.10 -16.60 -8.52
C ILE A 207 -22.64 -16.36 -8.16
N ASP A 208 -22.31 -15.11 -7.81
CA ASP A 208 -20.95 -14.71 -7.45
C ASP A 208 -20.80 -14.56 -5.94
N ARG A 209 -20.47 -15.68 -5.28
CA ARG A 209 -20.34 -15.73 -3.82
C ARG A 209 -19.12 -14.96 -3.31
N ASN A 210 -18.05 -14.89 -4.09
CA ASN A 210 -16.83 -14.16 -3.72
C ASN A 210 -17.08 -12.66 -3.72
N TYR A 211 -17.78 -12.16 -4.74
CA TYR A 211 -18.21 -10.77 -4.80
C TYR A 211 -19.06 -10.40 -3.59
N ILE A 212 -20.08 -11.18 -3.24
CA ILE A 212 -20.90 -10.95 -2.03
C ILE A 212 -20.09 -11.10 -0.73
N GLY A 213 -19.09 -11.98 -0.71
CA GLY A 213 -18.23 -12.27 0.44
C GLY A 213 -17.22 -11.19 0.78
N GLY A 214 -16.93 -10.27 -0.14
CA GLY A 214 -16.04 -9.14 0.15
C GLY A 214 -15.28 -8.58 -1.04
N LYS A 215 -15.14 -9.33 -2.14
CA LYS A 215 -14.36 -8.88 -3.32
C LYS A 215 -14.89 -7.59 -3.95
N TRP A 216 -16.18 -7.29 -3.74
CA TRP A 216 -16.75 -6.00 -4.13
C TRP A 216 -15.96 -4.80 -3.57
N PHE A 217 -15.34 -4.94 -2.38
CA PHE A 217 -14.60 -3.84 -1.75
C PHE A 217 -13.24 -3.62 -2.40
N GLU A 218 -12.59 -4.68 -2.87
CA GLU A 218 -11.37 -4.63 -3.67
C GLU A 218 -11.66 -3.94 -5.02
N GLU A 219 -12.73 -4.38 -5.70
CA GLU A 219 -13.22 -3.73 -6.93
C GLU A 219 -13.55 -2.25 -6.70
N PHE A 220 -14.19 -1.93 -5.56
CA PHE A 220 -14.53 -0.56 -5.21
C PHE A 220 -13.29 0.30 -5.05
N LEU A 221 -12.26 -0.21 -4.36
CA LEU A 221 -11.00 0.49 -4.19
C LEU A 221 -10.30 0.67 -5.54
N PHE A 222 -10.18 -0.37 -6.36
CA PHE A 222 -9.59 -0.28 -7.69
C PHE A 222 -10.24 0.81 -8.56
N LEU A 223 -11.58 0.86 -8.57
CA LEU A 223 -12.33 1.90 -9.28
C LEU A 223 -12.04 3.30 -8.74
N LYS A 224 -11.87 3.43 -7.41
CA LYS A 224 -11.53 4.71 -6.77
C LYS A 224 -10.10 5.15 -7.07
N LEU A 225 -9.14 4.22 -7.11
CA LEU A 225 -7.76 4.53 -7.50
C LEU A 225 -7.67 4.96 -8.97
N THR A 226 -8.45 4.31 -9.85
CA THR A 226 -8.57 4.71 -11.26
C THR A 226 -9.11 6.14 -11.38
N GLU A 227 -10.15 6.49 -10.61
CA GLU A 227 -10.70 7.86 -10.55
C GLU A 227 -9.75 8.89 -9.93
N LYS A 228 -8.64 8.44 -9.31
CA LYS A 228 -7.62 9.27 -8.66
C LYS A 228 -6.33 9.34 -9.44
N ASP A 229 -6.35 8.94 -10.71
CA ASP A 229 -5.22 9.00 -11.62
C ASP A 229 -3.97 8.33 -11.02
N PHE A 230 -4.15 7.18 -10.37
CA PHE A 230 -3.03 6.26 -10.15
C PHE A 230 -2.58 5.73 -11.52
N PHE A 231 -1.27 5.63 -11.71
CA PHE A 231 -0.67 5.40 -13.03
C PHE A 231 -0.84 3.97 -13.52
N ASP A 232 -0.52 3.02 -12.65
CA ASP A 232 -0.52 1.59 -12.96
C ASP A 232 -1.14 0.86 -11.77
N ILE A 233 -2.22 0.10 -12.01
CA ILE A 233 -3.08 -0.44 -10.96
C ILE A 233 -3.40 -1.90 -11.27
N HIS A 234 -3.07 -2.78 -10.33
CA HIS A 234 -3.32 -4.21 -10.42
C HIS A 234 -4.15 -4.68 -9.21
N ILE A 235 -5.08 -5.59 -9.43
CA ILE A 235 -6.04 -6.08 -8.42
C ILE A 235 -6.00 -7.61 -8.32
N GLY A 236 -6.16 -8.13 -7.09
CA GLY A 236 -6.11 -9.55 -6.78
C GLY A 236 -4.74 -10.14 -7.04
N VAL A 237 -3.68 -9.43 -6.66
CA VAL A 237 -2.30 -9.74 -7.03
C VAL A 237 -1.73 -10.82 -6.14
N LYS A 238 -1.24 -11.90 -6.74
CA LYS A 238 -0.33 -12.84 -6.09
C LYS A 238 1.08 -12.60 -6.57
N LEU A 239 2.00 -12.46 -5.63
CA LEU A 239 3.41 -12.21 -5.93
C LEU A 239 4.32 -13.26 -5.28
N SER A 240 5.47 -13.50 -5.90
CA SER A 240 6.54 -14.33 -5.36
C SER A 240 7.88 -13.59 -5.43
N TRP A 241 8.80 -13.97 -4.54
CA TRP A 241 10.19 -13.49 -4.63
C TRP A 241 10.94 -14.30 -5.67
N TYR A 242 11.91 -13.67 -6.35
CA TYR A 242 12.81 -14.42 -7.21
C TYR A 242 13.49 -15.55 -6.43
N ASN A 243 13.42 -16.76 -6.98
CA ASN A 243 13.93 -18.00 -6.39
C ASN A 243 13.23 -18.44 -5.09
N SER A 244 11.97 -18.04 -4.88
CA SER A 244 11.15 -18.51 -3.76
C SER A 244 9.85 -19.13 -4.26
N SER A 245 9.37 -20.17 -3.59
CA SER A 245 8.02 -20.72 -3.77
C SER A 245 6.97 -20.06 -2.87
N ILE A 246 7.39 -19.13 -2.00
CA ILE A 246 6.47 -18.44 -1.09
C ILE A 246 5.72 -17.37 -1.88
N THR A 247 4.41 -17.54 -1.97
CA THR A 247 3.51 -16.56 -2.57
C THR A 247 2.84 -15.72 -1.49
N ASN A 248 2.60 -14.45 -1.79
CA ASN A 248 1.82 -13.53 -0.98
C ASN A 248 0.71 -12.93 -1.83
N GLU A 249 -0.43 -12.64 -1.21
CA GLU A 249 -1.57 -12.00 -1.88
C GLU A 249 -1.72 -10.56 -1.38
N ILE A 250 -1.89 -9.64 -2.32
CA ILE A 250 -2.24 -8.24 -2.07
C ILE A 250 -3.48 -7.91 -2.88
N ASP A 251 -4.47 -7.33 -2.20
CA ASP A 251 -5.77 -7.07 -2.79
C ASP A 251 -5.68 -6.05 -3.93
N VAL A 252 -4.95 -4.94 -3.75
CA VAL A 252 -4.64 -3.98 -4.83
C VAL A 252 -3.23 -3.42 -4.67
N ILE A 253 -2.45 -3.38 -5.75
CA ILE A 253 -1.20 -2.62 -5.82
C ILE A 253 -1.33 -1.54 -6.88
N ALA A 254 -0.72 -0.39 -6.63
CA ALA A 254 -0.72 0.70 -7.59
C ALA A 254 0.54 1.55 -7.51
N VAL A 255 0.86 2.24 -8.59
CA VAL A 255 1.90 3.28 -8.59
C VAL A 255 1.28 4.68 -8.72
N LYS A 256 1.81 5.62 -7.95
CA LYS A 256 1.54 7.05 -8.12
C LYS A 256 2.77 7.87 -7.74
N ASN A 257 3.15 8.82 -8.60
CA ASN A 257 4.36 9.61 -8.43
C ASN A 257 5.60 8.71 -8.22
N ASN A 258 5.72 7.65 -9.01
CA ASN A 258 6.77 6.61 -8.94
C ASN A 258 6.78 5.76 -7.68
N ARG A 259 5.91 5.96 -6.69
CA ARG A 259 5.93 5.16 -5.47
C ARG A 259 4.93 4.02 -5.56
N LEU A 260 5.30 2.86 -5.02
CA LEU A 260 4.40 1.71 -4.89
C LEU A 260 3.47 1.87 -3.68
N TYR A 261 2.18 1.63 -3.91
CA TYR A 261 1.12 1.64 -2.91
C TYR A 261 0.54 0.24 -2.84
N LEU A 262 0.48 -0.32 -1.64
CA LEU A 262 -0.14 -1.60 -1.35
C LEU A 262 -1.41 -1.35 -0.56
N PHE A 263 -2.52 -1.94 -1.00
CA PHE A 263 -3.78 -1.86 -0.30
C PHE A 263 -4.26 -3.25 0.07
N SER A 264 -4.57 -3.46 1.34
CA SER A 264 -5.33 -4.64 1.79
C SER A 264 -6.72 -4.25 2.23
N CYS A 265 -7.74 -4.92 1.70
CA CYS A 265 -9.14 -4.71 1.95
C CYS A 265 -9.68 -5.71 2.96
N LYS A 266 -10.38 -5.23 3.99
CA LYS A 266 -11.07 -6.08 4.96
C LYS A 266 -12.51 -5.63 5.12
N THR A 267 -13.44 -6.55 4.91
CA THR A 267 -14.87 -6.36 5.17
C THR A 267 -15.27 -7.03 6.49
N GLY A 268 -16.27 -6.48 7.19
CA GLY A 268 -16.81 -7.10 8.41
C GLY A 268 -16.25 -6.51 9.71
N LYS A 269 -16.26 -7.28 10.81
CA LYS A 269 -15.90 -6.77 12.15
C LYS A 269 -14.38 -6.67 12.32
N ILE A 270 -13.91 -5.59 12.95
CA ILE A 270 -12.52 -5.47 13.39
C ILE A 270 -12.28 -6.45 14.55
N ASN A 271 -11.30 -7.32 14.40
CA ASN A 271 -10.96 -8.36 15.37
C ASN A 271 -9.45 -8.65 15.37
N ASN A 272 -9.02 -9.66 16.13
CA ASN A 272 -7.62 -10.08 16.21
C ASN A 272 -6.99 -10.44 14.86
N LEU A 273 -7.78 -10.95 13.90
CA LEU A 273 -7.29 -11.22 12.54
C LEU A 273 -6.97 -9.92 11.80
N THR A 274 -7.78 -8.87 11.98
CA THR A 274 -7.47 -7.53 11.45
C THR A 274 -6.12 -7.02 11.96
N PHE A 275 -5.80 -7.23 13.24
CA PHE A 275 -4.50 -6.85 13.80
C PHE A 275 -3.34 -7.67 13.23
N LYS A 276 -3.53 -8.97 12.99
CA LYS A 276 -2.52 -9.82 12.33
C LYS A 276 -2.21 -9.32 10.92
N HIS A 277 -3.24 -8.96 10.14
CA HIS A 277 -3.07 -8.46 8.78
C HIS A 277 -2.23 -7.17 8.72
N ILE A 278 -2.25 -6.30 9.75
CA ILE A 278 -1.39 -5.10 9.76
C ILE A 278 0.09 -5.49 9.76
N TYR A 279 0.47 -6.51 10.54
CA TYR A 279 1.85 -6.97 10.60
C TYR A 279 2.31 -7.57 9.28
N GLU A 280 1.47 -8.41 8.68
CA GLU A 280 1.73 -9.00 7.37
C GLU A 280 1.86 -7.91 6.29
N LEU A 281 0.96 -6.94 6.29
CA LEU A 281 1.00 -5.80 5.37
C LEU A 281 2.25 -4.93 5.59
N HIS A 282 2.66 -4.70 6.83
CA HIS A 282 3.86 -3.93 7.15
C HIS A 282 5.12 -4.62 6.63
N GLU A 283 5.31 -5.89 6.97
CA GLU A 283 6.44 -6.69 6.47
C GLU A 283 6.48 -6.70 4.95
N LEU A 284 5.33 -6.92 4.31
CA LEU A 284 5.25 -6.97 2.87
C LEU A 284 5.55 -5.61 2.25
N THR A 285 4.98 -4.52 2.76
CA THR A 285 5.25 -3.14 2.31
C THR A 285 6.74 -2.81 2.38
N LYS A 286 7.42 -3.13 3.49
CA LYS A 286 8.86 -2.87 3.63
C LYS A 286 9.69 -3.68 2.64
N ARG A 287 9.30 -4.93 2.35
CA ARG A 287 10.04 -5.80 1.43
C ARG A 287 9.82 -5.46 -0.05
N VAL A 288 8.57 -5.22 -0.48
CA VAL A 288 8.27 -4.93 -1.88
C VAL A 288 8.41 -3.45 -2.22
N GLY A 289 8.07 -2.56 -1.29
CA GLY A 289 8.04 -1.12 -1.50
C GLY A 289 9.32 -0.40 -1.06
N GLY A 290 10.20 -1.07 -0.32
CA GLY A 290 11.36 -0.45 0.32
C GLY A 290 10.94 0.68 1.28
N ASP A 291 11.78 1.72 1.38
CA ASP A 291 11.51 2.86 2.26
C ASP A 291 10.49 3.85 1.67
N PHE A 292 10.22 3.78 0.37
CA PHE A 292 9.36 4.72 -0.34
C PHE A 292 7.93 4.22 -0.53
N GLY A 293 7.73 2.90 -0.40
CA GLY A 293 6.42 2.27 -0.51
C GLY A 293 5.46 2.67 0.61
N LYS A 294 4.16 2.58 0.33
CA LYS A 294 3.10 2.90 1.30
C LYS A 294 2.09 1.76 1.40
N GLY A 295 1.78 1.35 2.63
CA GLY A 295 0.78 0.33 2.92
C GLY A 295 -0.50 0.94 3.48
N TYR A 296 -1.63 0.49 2.97
CA TYR A 296 -2.97 0.92 3.37
C TYR A 296 -3.81 -0.28 3.77
N LEU A 297 -4.33 -0.24 5.00
CA LEU A 297 -5.39 -1.15 5.42
C LEU A 297 -6.74 -0.47 5.17
N CYS A 298 -7.46 -0.92 4.16
CA CYS A 298 -8.80 -0.46 3.83
C CYS A 298 -9.83 -1.30 4.59
N VAL A 299 -10.76 -0.65 5.30
CA VAL A 299 -11.75 -1.34 6.15
C VAL A 299 -13.17 -0.89 5.82
N ALA A 300 -14.01 -1.85 5.43
CA ALA A 300 -15.46 -1.68 5.34
C ALA A 300 -16.12 -2.45 6.48
N SER A 301 -16.49 -1.75 7.56
CA SER A 301 -17.22 -2.35 8.68
C SER A 301 -18.51 -1.58 8.99
N PRO A 302 -19.65 -2.26 9.20
CA PRO A 302 -20.87 -1.58 9.64
C PRO A 302 -20.74 -1.02 11.07
N SER A 303 -19.67 -1.38 11.78
CA SER A 303 -19.44 -1.07 13.19
C SER A 303 -18.23 -0.15 13.42
N ILE A 304 -17.76 0.60 12.43
CA ILE A 304 -16.72 1.62 12.67
C ILE A 304 -17.35 2.82 13.39
N TYR A 305 -16.75 3.19 14.52
CA TYR A 305 -17.07 4.40 15.25
C TYR A 305 -15.76 5.13 15.53
N ASP A 306 -15.53 6.28 14.89
CA ASP A 306 -14.29 7.06 15.09
C ASP A 306 -14.21 7.72 16.46
N LYS A 307 -15.35 7.86 17.14
CA LYS A 307 -15.48 8.51 18.43
C LYS A 307 -16.21 7.62 19.43
N PRO A 308 -15.90 7.76 20.73
CA PRO A 308 -16.71 7.14 21.78
C PRO A 308 -18.16 7.64 21.72
N PRO A 309 -19.12 6.91 22.31
CA PRO A 309 -20.51 7.35 22.35
C PRO A 309 -20.65 8.70 23.07
N GLU A 310 -21.34 9.65 22.44
CA GLU A 310 -21.67 10.95 23.04
C GLU A 310 -22.79 10.78 24.07
N LEU A 311 -22.56 11.17 25.33
CA LEU A 311 -23.51 10.97 26.43
C LEU A 311 -24.90 11.57 26.17
N GLU A 312 -24.99 12.66 25.40
CA GLU A 312 -26.27 13.28 25.00
C GLU A 312 -27.19 12.32 24.22
N LYS A 313 -26.61 11.37 23.47
CA LYS A 313 -27.35 10.34 22.73
C LYS A 313 -27.72 9.14 23.60
N PHE A 314 -27.31 9.15 24.87
CA PHE A 314 -27.48 8.07 25.84
C PHE A 314 -27.88 8.63 27.21
N PRO A 315 -29.07 9.25 27.33
CA PRO A 315 -29.48 9.98 28.53
C PRO A 315 -29.54 9.12 29.80
N ASN A 316 -29.69 7.80 29.66
CA ASN A 316 -29.71 6.88 30.80
C ASN A 316 -28.33 6.30 31.15
N ALA A 317 -27.27 6.72 30.45
CA ALA A 317 -25.91 6.29 30.78
C ALA A 317 -25.46 6.83 32.14
N PRO A 318 -24.72 6.04 32.95
CA PRO A 318 -24.10 6.54 34.17
C PRO A 318 -23.24 7.79 33.90
N ARG A 319 -23.39 8.82 34.74
CA ARG A 319 -22.64 10.09 34.59
C ARG A 319 -21.16 9.99 35.00
N GLN A 320 -20.79 8.92 35.70
CA GLN A 320 -19.41 8.64 36.07
C GLN A 320 -18.57 8.15 34.87
N PRO A 321 -17.23 8.21 34.92
CA PRO A 321 -16.38 7.68 33.86
C PRO A 321 -16.71 6.24 33.49
N TYR A 322 -16.55 5.90 32.21
CA TYR A 322 -16.80 4.55 31.71
C TYR A 322 -15.96 3.51 32.46
N ASN A 323 -16.61 2.62 33.20
CA ASN A 323 -15.97 1.50 33.86
C ASN A 323 -16.90 0.27 33.84
N PRO A 324 -16.62 -0.75 33.00
CA PRO A 324 -17.53 -1.88 32.82
C PRO A 324 -17.64 -2.79 34.05
N ASN A 325 -16.80 -2.59 35.06
CA ASN A 325 -16.78 -3.38 36.28
C ASN A 325 -17.69 -2.81 37.38
N LEU A 326 -18.06 -1.53 37.31
CA LEU A 326 -18.92 -0.89 38.31
C LEU A 326 -20.38 -1.37 38.19
N PRO A 327 -21.11 -1.49 39.33
CA PRO A 327 -22.50 -1.95 39.34
C PRO A 327 -23.42 -1.13 38.43
N GLU A 328 -23.33 0.21 38.45
CA GLU A 328 -24.24 1.07 37.68
C GLU A 328 -24.08 0.84 36.16
N TRP A 329 -22.84 0.64 35.71
CA TRP A 329 -22.54 0.32 34.32
C TRP A 329 -23.03 -1.08 33.94
N LYS A 330 -22.87 -2.08 34.83
CA LYS A 330 -23.36 -3.45 34.60
C LYS A 330 -24.87 -3.48 34.45
N ASP A 331 -25.60 -2.76 35.31
CA ASP A 331 -27.05 -2.68 35.25
C ASP A 331 -27.52 -1.92 34.01
N TYR A 332 -26.89 -0.78 33.71
CA TYR A 332 -27.17 -0.05 32.47
C TYR A 332 -26.98 -0.94 31.22
N PHE A 333 -25.92 -1.75 31.15
CA PHE A 333 -25.66 -2.65 30.01
C PHE A 333 -26.67 -3.79 29.84
N LYS A 334 -27.59 -4.01 30.79
CA LYS A 334 -28.72 -4.96 30.61
C LYS A 334 -29.82 -4.35 29.73
N THR A 335 -29.94 -3.02 29.73
CA THR A 335 -30.93 -2.29 28.92
C THR A 335 -30.57 -2.31 27.42
N PRO A 336 -31.54 -2.15 26.50
CA PRO A 336 -31.26 -2.01 25.07
C PRO A 336 -30.32 -0.84 24.75
N GLU A 337 -30.51 0.29 25.44
CA GLU A 337 -29.68 1.49 25.29
C GLU A 337 -28.24 1.23 25.74
N GLY A 338 -28.05 0.65 26.92
CA GLY A 338 -26.72 0.30 27.43
C GLY A 338 -26.00 -0.76 26.60
N LYS A 339 -26.72 -1.74 26.04
CA LYS A 339 -26.15 -2.68 25.06
C LYS A 339 -25.62 -1.94 23.83
N ARG A 340 -26.38 -0.97 23.31
CA ARG A 340 -25.96 -0.12 22.18
C ARG A 340 -24.75 0.73 22.55
N TYR A 341 -24.77 1.39 23.71
CA TYR A 341 -23.65 2.18 24.23
C TYR A 341 -22.38 1.35 24.31
N ARG A 342 -22.45 0.19 24.99
CA ARG A 342 -21.31 -0.72 25.17
C ARG A 342 -20.74 -1.18 23.84
N ASN A 343 -21.60 -1.49 22.88
CA ASN A 343 -21.15 -1.90 21.55
C ASN A 343 -20.41 -0.77 20.83
N ILE A 344 -20.95 0.45 20.83
CA ILE A 344 -20.30 1.62 20.23
C ILE A 344 -18.95 1.87 20.89
N HIS A 345 -18.91 1.94 22.23
CA HIS A 345 -17.68 2.18 22.99
C HIS A 345 -16.62 1.11 22.73
N ARG A 346 -17.00 -0.17 22.71
CA ARG A 346 -16.06 -1.26 22.42
C ARG A 346 -15.50 -1.11 21.00
N ASN A 347 -16.36 -0.88 20.02
CA ASN A 347 -15.93 -0.81 18.62
C ASN A 347 -15.08 0.44 18.34
N SER A 348 -15.40 1.59 18.95
CA SER A 348 -14.58 2.80 18.84
C SER A 348 -13.21 2.64 19.49
N SER A 349 -13.16 1.97 20.65
CA SER A 349 -11.90 1.64 21.32
C SER A 349 -11.04 0.71 20.46
N SER A 350 -11.65 -0.35 19.91
CA SER A 350 -10.95 -1.30 19.03
C SER A 350 -10.42 -0.62 17.76
N PHE A 351 -11.19 0.26 17.14
CA PHE A 351 -10.76 0.98 15.95
C PHE A 351 -9.66 2.02 16.25
N THR A 352 -9.78 2.75 17.37
CA THR A 352 -8.72 3.67 17.83
C THR A 352 -7.42 2.92 18.07
N PHE A 353 -7.48 1.74 18.71
CA PHE A 353 -6.31 0.89 18.93
C PHE A 353 -5.72 0.38 17.60
N LEU A 354 -6.58 0.02 16.63
CA LEU A 354 -6.16 -0.36 15.27
C LEU A 354 -5.39 0.78 14.58
N LYS A 355 -5.96 1.99 14.53
CA LYS A 355 -5.33 3.17 13.93
C LYS A 355 -3.99 3.49 14.61
N ARG A 356 -3.93 3.44 15.95
CA ARG A 356 -2.67 3.66 16.70
C ARG A 356 -1.59 2.63 16.35
N ARG A 357 -1.96 1.34 16.31
CA ARG A 357 -1.01 0.26 15.99
C ARG A 357 -0.54 0.30 14.55
N ALA A 358 -1.43 0.61 13.62
CA ALA A 358 -1.09 0.80 12.21
C ALA A 358 -0.11 1.98 12.03
N ASN A 359 -0.35 3.10 12.70
CA ASN A 359 0.53 4.27 12.65
C ASN A 359 1.96 3.98 13.16
N LEU A 360 2.09 3.18 14.22
CA LEU A 360 3.41 2.72 14.71
C LEU A 360 4.17 1.88 13.69
N LEU A 361 3.49 1.34 12.68
CA LEU A 361 4.03 0.49 11.63
C LEU A 361 4.03 1.21 10.26
N ASP A 362 3.91 2.53 10.22
CA ASP A 362 3.81 3.31 8.98
C ASP A 362 2.66 2.87 8.04
N ILE A 363 1.63 2.20 8.57
CA ILE A 363 0.44 1.77 7.81
C ILE A 363 -0.69 2.77 8.02
N THR A 364 -1.28 3.20 6.91
CA THR A 364 -2.48 4.07 6.95
C THR A 364 -3.73 3.21 6.97
N VAL A 365 -4.68 3.51 7.86
CA VAL A 365 -5.99 2.84 7.88
C VAL A 365 -7.01 3.76 7.24
N LEU A 366 -7.67 3.27 6.19
CA LEU A 366 -8.74 3.98 5.51
C LEU A 366 -10.07 3.25 5.70
N THR A 367 -11.08 3.95 6.17
CA THR A 367 -12.45 3.45 6.19
C THR A 367 -13.09 3.61 4.82
N ILE A 368 -14.16 2.84 4.56
CA ILE A 368 -14.93 3.03 3.34
C ILE A 368 -15.50 4.45 3.21
N GLU A 369 -15.85 5.09 4.32
CA GLU A 369 -16.30 6.49 4.34
C GLU A 369 -15.17 7.46 3.96
N GLU A 370 -13.94 7.25 4.44
CA GLU A 370 -12.77 8.06 4.07
C GLU A 370 -12.41 7.87 2.59
N ILE A 371 -12.55 6.65 2.05
CA ILE A 371 -12.40 6.33 0.62
C ILE A 371 -13.45 7.06 -0.22
N ILE A 372 -14.74 7.02 0.18
CA ILE A 372 -15.82 7.76 -0.48
C ILE A 372 -15.56 9.28 -0.42
N GLY A 373 -15.09 9.75 0.72
CA GLY A 373 -14.73 11.15 0.99
C GLY A 373 -13.45 11.62 0.31
N ASN A 374 -12.85 10.80 -0.58
CA ASN A 374 -11.67 11.15 -1.37
C ASN A 374 -10.38 11.37 -0.57
N GLN A 375 -10.19 10.66 0.54
CA GLN A 375 -8.99 10.75 1.38
C GLN A 375 -7.87 9.77 0.99
N ILE A 376 -7.89 9.22 -0.24
CA ILE A 376 -6.85 8.34 -0.80
C ILE A 376 -5.78 9.13 -1.55
#